data_AF-A0A7W4CNI8-F1
#
_entry.id   AF-A0A7W4CNI8-F1
#
_cell.length_a   1.000
_cell.length_b   1.000
_cell.length_c   1.000
_cell.angle_alpha   90.00
_cell.angle_beta   90.00
_cell.angle_gamma   90.00
#
_symmetry.space_group_name_H-M   'P 1'
#
loop_
_entity.id
_entity.type
_entity.pdbx_description
1 polymer ?
#
loop_
_entity_poly.entity_id
_entity_poly.type
_entity_poly.pdbx_seq_one_letter_code
_entity_poly.pdbx_strand_id
1 'polypeptide(L)'
;MTGQIFIEANDVELFGLPSGATHLYLVFRDNNGEEYVIRSGPERPYLPWFGDMKVETNIPIVDSADDRDGDTPAERLSTPLDFPGLTDDQAWAIMVKYARMIDRVDNGYEVFGENSNAFIGAMLAAAGGDPSAMLPTGVSRGEALGIANYRDIMNDVPPPADGIVRGTSGADRINGIQIDEVIAVGAGNDIVHGGRGDDRINGGADSDWL
;
A
#
# COMPACT_ATOMS: atom_id res chain seq x y z
N MET A 1 1.07 -13.23 -12.15
CA MET A 1 2.29 -13.77 -11.48
C MET A 1 1.90 -14.35 -10.11
N THR A 2 2.85 -14.71 -9.24
CA THR A 2 2.57 -15.31 -7.91
C THR A 2 3.54 -14.73 -6.88
N GLY A 3 3.63 -13.40 -6.83
CA GLY A 3 4.38 -12.76 -5.76
C GLY A 3 3.81 -13.15 -4.40
N GLN A 4 4.51 -12.78 -3.33
CA GLN A 4 4.07 -13.06 -1.97
C GLN A 4 3.89 -11.77 -1.19
N ILE A 5 2.75 -11.63 -0.51
CA ILE A 5 2.49 -10.50 0.40
C ILE A 5 2.88 -10.86 1.83
N PHE A 6 3.55 -9.91 2.48
CA PHE A 6 3.88 -9.95 3.89
C PHE A 6 3.38 -8.69 4.58
N ILE A 7 3.10 -8.81 5.87
CA ILE A 7 3.04 -7.67 6.77
C ILE A 7 4.30 -7.67 7.64
N GLU A 8 4.87 -6.49 7.80
CA GLU A 8 6.04 -6.25 8.63
C GLU A 8 5.76 -5.17 9.66
N ALA A 9 6.59 -5.19 10.70
CA ALA A 9 6.49 -4.31 11.85
C ALA A 9 7.85 -3.70 12.18
N ASN A 10 7.81 -2.45 12.61
CA ASN A 10 8.94 -1.78 13.24
C ASN A 10 8.50 -1.16 14.57
N ASP A 11 9.39 -1.14 15.56
CA ASP A 11 9.11 -0.49 16.83
C ASP A 11 9.06 1.03 16.64
N VAL A 12 8.06 1.66 17.24
CA VAL A 12 7.99 3.12 17.29
C VAL A 12 8.79 3.59 18.50
N GLU A 13 9.85 4.35 18.25
CA GLU A 13 10.64 4.99 19.30
C GLU A 13 10.15 6.42 19.56
N LEU A 14 10.03 6.78 20.84
CA LEU A 14 9.77 8.14 21.28
C LEU A 14 10.95 8.63 22.11
N PHE A 15 11.65 9.67 21.64
CA PHE A 15 12.90 10.17 22.23
C PHE A 15 13.98 9.08 22.36
N GLY A 16 14.03 8.12 21.43
CA GLY A 16 14.97 6.99 21.47
C GLY A 16 14.64 5.94 22.54
N LEU A 17 13.40 5.93 23.04
CA LEU A 17 12.89 4.92 23.96
C LEU A 17 11.73 4.16 23.32
N PRO A 18 11.60 2.85 23.57
CA PRO A 18 10.46 2.07 23.08
C PRO A 18 9.15 2.67 23.58
N SER A 19 8.24 2.99 22.66
CA SER A 19 6.90 3.50 23.01
C SER A 19 5.91 2.38 23.38
N GLY A 20 6.23 1.13 23.00
CA GLY A 20 5.30 0.00 23.07
C GLY A 20 4.25 0.01 21.94
N ALA A 21 4.37 0.92 20.97
CA ALA A 21 3.59 0.92 19.75
C ALA A 21 4.43 0.41 18.58
N THR A 22 3.77 -0.18 17.60
CA THR A 22 4.38 -0.75 16.39
C THR A 22 3.87 -0.03 15.16
N HIS A 23 4.77 0.28 14.24
CA HIS A 23 4.47 0.76 12.89
C HIS A 23 4.35 -0.45 11.96
N LEU A 24 3.19 -0.60 11.33
CA LEU A 24 2.93 -1.63 10.32
C LEU A 24 3.16 -1.08 8.92
N TYR A 25 3.63 -1.95 8.03
CA TYR A 25 3.71 -1.73 6.59
C TYR A 25 3.56 -3.06 5.84
N LEU A 26 3.17 -3.00 4.57
CA LEU A 26 3.02 -4.18 3.72
C LEU A 26 4.19 -4.28 2.76
N VAL A 27 4.64 -5.52 2.53
CA VAL A 27 5.71 -5.84 1.57
C VAL A 27 5.16 -6.82 0.55
N PHE A 28 5.33 -6.53 -0.73
CA PHE A 28 5.13 -7.48 -1.82
C PHE A 28 6.47 -7.89 -2.39
N ARG A 29 6.74 -9.19 -2.39
CA ARG A 29 7.92 -9.76 -3.04
C ARG A 29 7.51 -10.39 -4.36
N ASP A 30 8.08 -9.90 -5.46
CA ASP A 30 7.82 -10.46 -6.78
C ASP A 30 8.56 -11.79 -7.01
N ASN A 31 8.32 -12.41 -8.17
CA ASN A 31 8.96 -13.68 -8.54
C ASN A 31 10.48 -13.58 -8.81
N ASN A 32 11.02 -12.36 -8.89
CA ASN A 32 12.46 -12.10 -9.06
C ASN A 32 13.14 -11.81 -7.72
N GLY A 33 12.38 -11.76 -6.62
CA GLY A 33 12.87 -11.42 -5.29
C GLY A 33 12.97 -9.92 -5.05
N GLU A 34 12.44 -9.08 -5.94
CA GLU A 34 12.34 -7.64 -5.72
C GLU A 34 11.17 -7.35 -4.77
N GLU A 35 11.38 -6.43 -3.84
CA GLU A 35 10.43 -6.11 -2.78
C GLU A 35 9.93 -4.68 -2.89
N TYR A 36 8.61 -4.54 -2.81
CA TYR A 36 7.89 -3.27 -2.93
C TYR A 36 7.03 -3.06 -1.70
N VAL A 37 6.87 -1.81 -1.27
CA VAL A 37 6.10 -1.50 -0.05
C VAL A 37 4.84 -0.69 -0.29
N ILE A 38 3.86 -0.90 0.58
CA ILE A 38 2.79 0.06 0.86
C ILE A 38 2.92 0.44 2.33
N ARG A 39 3.17 1.72 2.60
CA ARG A 39 3.30 2.26 3.95
C ARG A 39 2.66 3.65 4.04
N SER A 40 2.36 4.05 5.26
CA SER A 40 2.15 5.46 5.60
C SER A 40 2.89 5.76 6.90
N GLY A 41 3.50 6.93 7.02
CA GLY A 41 4.23 7.28 8.22
C GLY A 41 5.20 8.43 7.98
N PRO A 42 5.88 8.90 9.04
CA PRO A 42 6.82 10.00 8.91
C PRO A 42 8.00 9.60 8.01
N GLU A 43 8.50 10.56 7.23
CA GLU A 43 9.71 10.37 6.41
C GLU A 43 10.97 10.07 7.25
N ARG A 44 10.95 10.37 8.55
CA ARG A 44 12.08 10.15 9.48
C ARG A 44 11.58 9.61 10.83
N PRO A 45 12.30 8.63 11.42
CA PRO A 45 11.91 8.03 12.69
C PRO A 45 12.22 8.88 13.95
N TYR A 46 12.81 10.09 13.82
CA TYR A 46 13.30 10.86 14.97
C TYR A 46 12.73 12.29 15.08
N LEU A 47 12.23 12.60 16.28
CA LEU A 47 11.70 13.88 16.84
C LEU A 47 12.56 15.15 16.57
N PRO A 48 11.97 16.38 16.59
CA PRO A 48 10.83 16.82 17.43
C PRO A 48 9.48 16.96 16.73
N TRP A 49 9.43 16.73 15.42
CA TRP A 49 8.19 16.76 14.65
C TRP A 49 8.16 15.47 13.85
N PHE A 50 7.17 14.63 14.10
CA PHE A 50 6.75 13.66 13.08
C PHE A 50 6.43 14.54 11.87
N GLY A 51 7.27 14.51 10.84
CA GLY A 51 7.06 15.31 9.64
C GLY A 51 5.71 14.98 9.00
N ASP A 52 5.47 15.51 7.81
CA ASP A 52 4.27 15.17 7.06
C ASP A 52 4.16 13.64 6.91
N MET A 53 2.97 13.10 7.19
CA MET A 53 2.71 11.69 6.94
C MET A 53 2.84 11.46 5.43
N LYS A 54 3.75 10.57 5.05
CA LYS A 54 3.98 10.24 3.66
C LYS A 54 3.40 8.86 3.37
N VAL A 55 2.52 8.80 2.38
CA VAL A 55 2.11 7.54 1.77
C VAL A 55 3.13 7.17 0.72
N GLU A 56 3.67 5.96 0.81
CA GLU A 56 4.56 5.40 -0.21
C GLU A 56 3.92 4.14 -0.75
N THR A 57 3.60 4.15 -2.05
CA THR A 57 2.77 3.11 -2.67
C THR A 57 3.52 2.43 -3.81
N ASN A 58 3.79 1.14 -3.62
CA ASN A 58 4.49 0.28 -4.57
C ASN A 58 5.84 0.84 -5.03
N ILE A 59 6.64 1.33 -4.07
CA ILE A 59 8.03 1.71 -4.30
C ILE A 59 8.95 0.58 -3.82
N PRO A 60 10.15 0.40 -4.40
CA PRO A 60 11.13 -0.54 -3.88
C PRO A 60 11.41 -0.28 -2.39
N ILE A 61 11.49 -1.33 -1.57
CA ILE A 61 11.68 -1.18 -0.11
C ILE A 61 12.96 -0.39 0.23
N VAL A 62 14.02 -0.57 -0.56
CA VAL A 62 15.32 0.11 -0.43
C VAL A 62 15.25 1.63 -0.67
N ASP A 63 14.19 2.11 -1.31
CA ASP A 63 13.94 3.53 -1.56
C ASP A 63 12.89 4.10 -0.59
N SER A 64 12.35 3.26 0.30
CA SER A 64 11.27 3.63 1.22
C SER A 64 11.79 4.04 2.60
N ALA A 65 10.96 4.76 3.36
CA ALA A 65 11.28 5.07 4.75
C ALA A 65 11.18 3.85 5.69
N ASP A 66 10.71 2.69 5.21
CA ASP A 66 10.76 1.39 5.92
C ASP A 66 11.84 0.46 5.33
N ASP A 67 12.89 1.02 4.70
CA ASP A 67 14.09 0.23 4.44
C ASP A 67 14.53 -0.48 5.73
N ARG A 68 14.95 -1.74 5.58
CA ARG A 68 15.31 -2.57 6.72
C ARG A 68 16.65 -2.16 7.32
N ASP A 69 17.42 -1.27 6.68
CA ASP A 69 18.70 -0.75 7.17
C ASP A 69 19.71 -1.86 7.56
N GLY A 70 19.62 -3.01 6.89
CA GLY A 70 20.44 -4.20 7.17
C GLY A 70 19.76 -5.29 8.01
N ASP A 71 18.58 -5.02 8.59
CA ASP A 71 17.77 -6.03 9.26
C ASP A 71 17.24 -7.07 8.27
N THR A 72 17.07 -8.29 8.76
CA THR A 72 16.39 -9.38 8.06
C THR A 72 14.87 -9.22 8.14
N PRO A 73 14.10 -9.83 7.21
CA PRO A 73 12.64 -9.87 7.34
C PRO A 73 12.15 -10.46 8.67
N ALA A 74 12.87 -11.44 9.23
CA ALA A 74 12.52 -12.02 10.53
C ALA A 74 12.68 -11.02 11.70
N GLU A 75 13.69 -10.15 11.65
CA GLU A 75 13.88 -9.06 12.61
C GLU A 75 12.78 -7.98 12.48
N ARG A 76 12.15 -7.86 11.31
CA ARG A 76 10.95 -7.02 11.06
C ARG A 76 9.62 -7.76 11.24
N LEU A 77 9.64 -8.91 11.92
CA LEU A 77 8.46 -9.75 12.19
C LEU A 77 7.66 -10.14 10.93
N SER A 78 8.33 -10.23 9.78
CA SER A 78 7.71 -10.50 8.48
C SER A 78 6.83 -11.75 8.54
N THR A 79 5.53 -11.53 8.32
CA THR A 79 4.51 -12.57 8.41
C THR A 79 3.77 -12.64 7.08
N PRO A 80 3.74 -13.80 6.41
CA PRO A 80 3.03 -13.94 5.13
C PRO A 80 1.53 -13.77 5.35
N LEU A 81 0.88 -13.12 4.38
CA LEU A 81 -0.55 -12.92 4.35
C LEU A 81 -1.22 -13.86 3.34
N ASP A 82 -2.51 -14.13 3.57
CA ASP A 82 -3.35 -14.91 2.66
C ASP A 82 -4.71 -14.22 2.56
N PHE A 83 -5.17 -13.96 1.33
CA PHE A 83 -6.40 -13.23 1.06
C PHE A 83 -7.45 -14.17 0.46
N PRO A 84 -8.56 -14.45 1.17
CA PRO A 84 -9.54 -15.43 0.71
C PRO A 84 -10.10 -15.11 -0.68
N GLY A 85 -9.89 -16.01 -1.63
CA GLY A 85 -10.45 -15.91 -2.98
C GLY A 85 -9.68 -14.97 -3.92
N LEU A 86 -8.54 -14.44 -3.49
CA LEU A 86 -7.62 -13.66 -4.30
C LEU A 86 -6.26 -14.33 -4.36
N THR A 87 -5.54 -14.12 -5.47
CA THR A 87 -4.09 -14.30 -5.49
C THR A 87 -3.41 -13.09 -4.87
N ASP A 88 -2.18 -13.25 -4.40
CA ASP A 88 -1.39 -12.15 -3.85
C ASP A 88 -1.20 -10.99 -4.84
N ASP A 89 -0.99 -11.28 -6.13
CA ASP A 89 -0.98 -10.26 -7.16
C ASP A 89 -2.29 -9.46 -7.22
N GLN A 90 -3.45 -10.14 -7.15
CA GLN A 90 -4.75 -9.47 -7.18
C GLN A 90 -5.00 -8.64 -5.93
N ALA A 91 -4.66 -9.17 -4.76
CA ALA A 91 -4.76 -8.45 -3.49
C ALA A 91 -3.85 -7.22 -3.50
N TRP A 92 -2.60 -7.37 -3.96
CA TRP A 92 -1.66 -6.28 -4.11
C TRP A 92 -2.17 -5.21 -5.07
N ALA A 93 -2.72 -5.61 -6.23
CA ALA A 93 -3.32 -4.68 -7.19
C ALA A 93 -4.42 -3.82 -6.56
N ILE A 94 -5.32 -4.43 -5.79
CA ILE A 94 -6.41 -3.75 -5.09
C ILE A 94 -5.84 -2.75 -4.09
N MET A 95 -4.89 -3.19 -3.25
CA MET A 95 -4.28 -2.34 -2.22
C MET A 95 -3.52 -1.16 -2.83
N VAL A 96 -2.70 -1.38 -3.87
CA VAL A 96 -1.97 -0.31 -4.57
C VAL A 96 -2.93 0.75 -5.14
N LYS A 97 -4.02 0.31 -5.78
CA LYS A 97 -5.02 1.23 -6.33
C LYS A 97 -5.71 2.00 -5.21
N TYR A 98 -6.05 1.34 -4.12
CA TYR A 98 -6.73 1.97 -3.02
C TYR A 98 -5.85 3.00 -2.30
N ALA A 99 -4.57 2.67 -2.05
CA ALA A 99 -3.58 3.59 -1.51
C ALA A 99 -3.44 4.85 -2.38
N ARG A 100 -3.36 4.70 -3.72
CA ARG A 100 -3.34 5.84 -4.66
C ARG A 100 -4.64 6.66 -4.64
N MET A 101 -5.79 6.05 -4.38
CA MET A 101 -7.06 6.79 -4.23
C MET A 101 -7.05 7.65 -2.97
N ILE A 102 -6.58 7.10 -1.84
CA ILE A 102 -6.47 7.83 -0.57
C ILE A 102 -5.50 9.01 -0.73
N ASP A 103 -4.30 8.78 -1.26
CA ASP A 103 -3.26 9.81 -1.46
C ASP A 103 -3.74 10.99 -2.34
N ARG A 104 -4.60 10.72 -3.33
CA ARG A 104 -5.19 11.78 -4.18
C ARG A 104 -6.22 12.64 -3.45
N VAL A 105 -7.00 12.04 -2.56
CA VAL A 105 -8.05 12.72 -1.77
C VAL A 105 -7.43 13.54 -0.63
N ASP A 106 -6.29 13.09 -0.13
CA ASP A 106 -5.58 13.66 1.03
C ASP A 106 -4.86 15.00 0.77
N ASN A 107 -5.01 15.59 -0.44
CA ASN A 107 -4.51 16.94 -0.79
C ASN A 107 -5.21 18.11 -0.06
N GLY A 108 -5.81 17.89 1.12
CA GLY A 108 -6.44 18.96 1.90
C GLY A 108 -7.37 18.54 3.04
N TYR A 109 -7.33 17.28 3.49
CA TYR A 109 -8.11 16.84 4.64
C TYR A 109 -7.16 16.18 5.64
N GLU A 110 -7.28 16.50 6.92
CA GLU A 110 -6.58 15.81 8.01
C GLU A 110 -7.13 14.37 8.17
N VAL A 111 -6.95 13.51 7.16
CA VAL A 111 -7.18 12.05 7.31
C VAL A 111 -6.17 11.48 8.33
N PHE A 112 -5.11 12.24 8.61
CA PHE A 112 -4.04 11.93 9.57
C PHE A 112 -4.38 12.15 11.06
N GLY A 113 -5.64 12.41 11.40
CA GLY A 113 -6.14 12.07 12.74
C GLY A 113 -6.09 10.56 13.01
N GLU A 114 -5.91 9.76 11.95
CA GLU A 114 -5.82 8.31 11.96
C GLU A 114 -4.40 7.86 11.63
N ASN A 115 -3.91 6.90 12.41
CA ASN A 115 -2.51 6.52 12.41
C ASN A 115 -2.14 5.57 11.26
N SER A 116 -0.83 5.38 11.05
CA SER A 116 -0.30 4.53 9.98
C SER A 116 -0.87 3.11 9.94
N ASN A 117 -1.17 2.55 11.11
CA ASN A 117 -1.77 1.23 11.20
C ASN A 117 -3.23 1.21 10.70
N ALA A 118 -4.01 2.28 10.90
CA ALA A 118 -5.36 2.36 10.32
C ALA A 118 -5.31 2.32 8.78
N PHE A 119 -4.34 3.00 8.18
CA PHE A 119 -4.10 2.96 6.73
C PHE A 119 -3.76 1.54 6.25
N ILE A 120 -2.85 0.84 6.93
CA ILE A 120 -2.58 -0.58 6.63
C ILE A 120 -3.82 -1.45 6.81
N GLY A 121 -4.60 -1.21 7.86
CA GLY A 121 -5.87 -1.91 8.05
C GLY A 121 -6.86 -1.68 6.91
N ALA A 122 -6.89 -0.47 6.34
CA ALA A 122 -7.75 -0.17 5.20
C ALA A 122 -7.32 -0.94 3.95
N MET A 123 -6.01 -1.10 3.73
CA MET A 123 -5.47 -1.93 2.65
C MET A 123 -5.87 -3.40 2.81
N LEU A 124 -5.62 -3.97 3.99
CA LEU A 124 -5.97 -5.36 4.29
C LEU A 124 -7.47 -5.62 4.09
N ALA A 125 -8.32 -4.71 4.58
CA ALA A 125 -9.76 -4.83 4.45
C ALA A 125 -10.25 -4.65 3.01
N ALA A 126 -9.63 -3.77 2.21
CA ALA A 126 -9.97 -3.58 0.80
C ALA A 126 -9.72 -4.84 -0.02
N ALA A 127 -8.69 -5.61 0.31
CA ALA A 127 -8.42 -6.93 -0.28
C ALA A 127 -9.23 -8.08 0.36
N GLY A 128 -10.21 -7.77 1.23
CA GLY A 128 -11.11 -8.75 1.85
C GLY A 128 -10.55 -9.45 3.09
N GLY A 129 -9.41 -8.99 3.61
CA GLY A 129 -8.81 -9.48 4.85
C GLY A 129 -9.48 -8.94 6.12
N ASP A 130 -9.20 -9.58 7.26
CA ASP A 130 -9.52 -9.03 8.60
C ASP A 130 -8.25 -8.41 9.21
N PRO A 131 -8.14 -7.07 9.28
CA PRO A 131 -6.94 -6.40 9.80
C PRO A 131 -6.52 -6.84 11.20
N SER A 132 -7.49 -7.18 12.07
CA SER A 132 -7.21 -7.60 13.44
C SER A 132 -6.73 -9.04 13.58
N ALA A 133 -6.92 -9.86 12.53
CA ALA A 133 -6.45 -11.25 12.47
C ALA A 133 -5.17 -11.40 11.63
N MET A 134 -4.80 -10.37 10.89
CA MET A 134 -3.65 -10.33 9.96
C MET A 134 -2.48 -9.51 10.50
N LEU A 135 -2.35 -9.38 11.82
CA LEU A 135 -1.18 -8.74 12.43
C LEU A 135 0.06 -9.64 12.30
N PRO A 136 1.28 -9.06 12.31
CA PRO A 136 2.50 -9.84 12.38
C PRO A 136 2.50 -10.79 13.59
N THR A 137 3.11 -11.97 13.41
CA THR A 137 3.23 -12.94 14.49
C THR A 137 4.00 -12.33 15.66
N GLY A 138 3.38 -12.26 16.83
CA GLY A 138 3.97 -11.65 18.03
C GLY A 138 3.53 -10.20 18.29
N VAL A 139 2.82 -9.56 17.36
CA VAL A 139 2.24 -8.22 17.55
C VAL A 139 0.79 -8.33 18.00
N SER A 140 0.48 -7.72 19.14
CA SER A 140 -0.88 -7.62 19.65
C SER A 140 -1.63 -6.42 19.07
N ARG A 141 -2.97 -6.43 19.17
CA ARG A 141 -3.80 -5.27 18.79
C ARG A 141 -3.51 -4.02 19.63
N GLY A 142 -2.96 -4.19 20.84
CA GLY A 142 -2.57 -3.08 21.70
C GLY A 142 -1.30 -2.38 21.21
N GLU A 143 -0.40 -3.12 20.55
CA GLU A 143 0.83 -2.59 19.96
C GLU A 143 0.55 -1.97 18.58
N ALA A 144 -0.32 -2.60 17.79
CA ALA A 144 -0.85 -2.05 16.54
C ALA A 144 -1.91 -0.97 16.78
N LEU A 145 -1.55 0.10 17.49
CA LEU A 145 -2.47 1.18 17.86
C LEU A 145 -3.26 1.68 16.65
N GLY A 146 -4.57 1.87 16.79
CA GLY A 146 -5.49 2.39 15.76
C GLY A 146 -5.75 1.49 14.55
N ILE A 147 -5.21 0.27 14.49
CA ILE A 147 -5.53 -0.71 13.43
C ILE A 147 -7.04 -0.95 13.27
N ALA A 148 -7.83 -0.76 14.34
CA ALA A 148 -9.28 -0.94 14.34
C ALA A 148 -10.06 0.22 13.70
N ASN A 149 -9.43 1.38 13.49
CA ASN A 149 -10.04 2.59 12.96
C ASN A 149 -10.07 2.62 11.42
N TYR A 150 -9.50 1.61 10.74
CA TYR A 150 -9.48 1.51 9.28
C TYR A 150 -10.82 1.73 8.56
N ARG A 151 -11.94 1.52 9.26
CA ARG A 151 -13.29 1.74 8.73
C ARG A 151 -13.58 3.19 8.45
N ASP A 152 -12.97 4.12 9.19
CA ASP A 152 -13.18 5.55 9.01
C ASP A 152 -12.59 5.99 7.65
N ILE A 153 -11.35 5.59 7.35
CA ILE A 153 -10.76 5.69 5.99
C ILE A 153 -11.67 5.08 4.91
N MET A 154 -12.20 3.88 5.13
CA MET A 154 -13.07 3.20 4.15
C MET A 154 -14.44 3.87 3.96
N ASN A 155 -14.94 4.59 4.96
CA ASN A 155 -16.18 5.35 4.85
C ASN A 155 -15.96 6.62 4.03
N ASP A 156 -14.82 7.28 4.21
CA ASP A 156 -14.46 8.51 3.50
C ASP A 156 -14.02 8.24 2.06
N VAL A 157 -13.22 7.18 1.87
CA VAL A 157 -12.75 6.72 0.57
C VAL A 157 -13.14 5.25 0.42
N PRO A 158 -14.25 4.93 -0.25
CA PRO A 158 -14.64 3.53 -0.49
C PRO A 158 -13.58 2.78 -1.31
N PRO A 159 -13.27 1.51 -0.98
CA PRO A 159 -12.29 0.73 -1.72
C PRO A 159 -12.76 0.45 -3.15
N PRO A 160 -11.83 0.26 -4.10
CA PRO A 160 -12.18 -0.16 -5.44
C PRO A 160 -12.82 -1.55 -5.43
N ALA A 161 -13.79 -1.78 -6.32
CA ALA A 161 -14.50 -3.06 -6.40
C ALA A 161 -13.62 -4.20 -6.95
N ASP A 162 -12.55 -3.87 -7.66
CA ASP A 162 -11.64 -4.83 -8.28
C ASP A 162 -10.24 -4.22 -8.47
N GLY A 163 -9.32 -5.06 -8.95
CA GLY A 163 -7.96 -4.68 -9.31
C GLY A 163 -7.83 -4.13 -10.74
N ILE A 164 -8.84 -3.52 -11.35
CA ILE A 164 -8.71 -2.90 -12.69
C ILE A 164 -8.29 -1.43 -12.52
N VAL A 165 -7.19 -1.02 -13.18
CA VAL A 165 -6.81 0.40 -13.24
C VAL A 165 -7.75 1.11 -14.20
N ARG A 166 -8.34 2.21 -13.76
CA ARG A 166 -9.23 3.03 -14.59
C ARG A 166 -8.72 4.47 -14.64
N GLY A 167 -8.58 5.03 -15.84
CA GLY A 167 -8.42 6.46 -16.03
C GLY A 167 -9.78 7.16 -16.13
N THR A 168 -9.77 8.35 -16.69
CA THR A 168 -10.88 9.29 -16.74
C THR A 168 -11.35 9.54 -18.17
N SER A 169 -12.11 10.60 -18.41
CA SER A 169 -12.44 11.08 -19.75
C SER A 169 -11.52 12.22 -20.22
N GLY A 170 -10.47 12.54 -19.46
CA GLY A 170 -9.46 13.53 -19.81
C GLY A 170 -8.09 12.88 -20.04
N ALA A 171 -7.09 13.69 -20.39
CA ALA A 171 -5.73 13.17 -20.61
C ALA A 171 -5.11 12.69 -19.29
N ASP A 172 -4.87 11.38 -19.21
CA ASP A 172 -4.35 10.69 -18.04
C ASP A 172 -2.87 10.29 -18.20
N ARG A 173 -2.20 10.19 -17.05
CA ARG A 173 -0.87 9.59 -16.93
C ARG A 173 -0.96 8.40 -15.98
N ILE A 174 -0.87 7.19 -16.53
CA ILE A 174 -1.00 5.95 -15.76
C ILE A 174 0.35 5.23 -15.77
N ASN A 175 0.84 4.94 -14.57
CA ASN A 175 1.95 4.00 -14.37
C ASN A 175 1.38 2.77 -13.69
N GLY A 176 1.35 1.66 -14.42
CA GLY A 176 1.11 0.34 -13.87
C GLY A 176 2.29 -0.12 -13.01
N ILE A 177 2.20 -1.35 -12.54
CA ILE A 177 3.14 -1.93 -11.57
C ILE A 177 3.76 -3.23 -12.10
N GLN A 178 4.45 -3.97 -11.24
CA GLN A 178 5.23 -5.15 -11.63
C GLN A 178 4.42 -6.45 -11.78
N ILE A 179 3.08 -6.37 -11.76
CA ILE A 179 2.18 -7.53 -11.84
C ILE A 179 1.32 -7.43 -13.11
N ASP A 180 0.69 -8.54 -13.51
CA ASP A 180 -0.22 -8.53 -14.66
C ASP A 180 -1.46 -7.66 -14.37
N GLU A 181 -1.61 -6.52 -15.05
CA GLU A 181 -2.74 -5.62 -14.84
C GLU A 181 -3.74 -5.61 -15.99
N VAL A 182 -4.97 -5.21 -15.65
CA VAL A 182 -5.96 -4.76 -16.63
C VAL A 182 -6.08 -3.25 -16.45
N ILE A 183 -5.77 -2.50 -17.51
CA ILE A 183 -5.78 -1.04 -17.52
C ILE A 183 -6.80 -0.56 -18.57
N ALA A 184 -7.82 0.13 -18.12
CA ALA A 184 -8.83 0.77 -18.96
C ALA A 184 -8.66 2.29 -18.85
N VAL A 185 -8.01 2.90 -19.83
CA VAL A 185 -7.48 4.26 -19.69
C VAL A 185 -8.59 5.29 -19.86
N GLY A 186 -9.45 5.11 -20.87
CA GLY A 186 -10.68 5.89 -21.00
C GLY A 186 -10.71 6.67 -22.30
N ALA A 187 -11.01 7.96 -22.23
CA ALA A 187 -10.99 8.87 -23.38
C ALA A 187 -10.06 10.04 -23.05
N GLY A 188 -9.53 10.73 -24.06
CA GLY A 188 -8.41 11.66 -23.89
C GLY A 188 -7.12 11.13 -24.51
N ASN A 189 -6.14 12.00 -24.73
CA ASN A 189 -4.83 11.56 -25.24
C ASN A 189 -3.95 11.15 -24.07
N ASP A 190 -3.80 9.85 -23.86
CA ASP A 190 -3.23 9.32 -22.63
C ASP A 190 -1.77 8.88 -22.76
N ILE A 191 -1.07 8.85 -21.62
CA ILE A 191 0.27 8.26 -21.50
C ILE A 191 0.23 7.15 -20.47
N VAL A 192 0.46 5.93 -20.92
CA VAL A 192 0.38 4.72 -20.11
C VAL A 192 1.70 3.99 -20.19
N HIS A 193 2.22 3.62 -19.03
CA HIS A 193 3.27 2.63 -18.90
C HIS A 193 2.66 1.43 -18.20
N GLY A 194 2.57 0.27 -18.88
CA GLY A 194 2.03 -0.96 -18.29
C GLY A 194 2.79 -1.40 -17.04
N GLY A 195 4.10 -1.18 -17.02
CA GLY A 195 4.97 -1.68 -15.97
C GLY A 195 5.60 -3.00 -16.40
N ARG A 196 5.78 -3.93 -15.47
CA ARG A 196 6.24 -5.29 -15.79
C ARG A 196 5.04 -6.23 -15.69
N GLY A 197 5.05 -7.28 -16.51
CA GLY A 197 3.99 -8.27 -16.56
C GLY A 197 3.27 -8.29 -17.89
N ASP A 198 2.32 -9.19 -18.02
CA ASP A 198 1.52 -9.37 -19.22
C ASP A 198 0.26 -8.50 -19.13
N ASP A 199 0.45 -7.18 -19.25
CA ASP A 199 -0.61 -6.19 -19.11
C ASP A 199 -1.61 -6.20 -20.26
N ARG A 200 -2.88 -6.00 -19.93
CA ARG A 200 -3.96 -5.77 -20.89
C ARG A 200 -4.41 -4.33 -20.82
N ILE A 201 -3.94 -3.53 -21.78
CA ILE A 201 -4.21 -2.10 -21.84
C ILE A 201 -5.25 -1.82 -22.94
N ASN A 202 -6.34 -1.16 -22.56
CA ASN A 202 -7.33 -0.60 -23.47
C ASN A 202 -7.19 0.93 -23.47
N GLY A 203 -6.52 1.47 -24.52
CA GLY A 203 -6.23 2.89 -24.68
C GLY A 203 -7.48 3.76 -24.81
N GLY A 204 -8.45 3.34 -25.62
CA GLY A 204 -9.65 4.14 -25.87
C GLY A 204 -9.77 4.54 -27.34
N ALA A 205 -10.50 5.63 -27.60
CA ALA A 205 -10.83 6.09 -28.95
C ALA A 205 -9.89 7.19 -29.49
N ASP A 206 -8.99 7.71 -28.66
CA ASP A 206 -8.14 8.86 -28.93
C ASP A 206 -6.67 8.46 -29.15
N SER A 207 -5.76 9.45 -29.26
CA SER A 207 -4.35 9.18 -29.59
C SER A 207 -3.52 8.96 -28.33
N ASP A 208 -3.27 7.69 -28.02
CA ASP A 208 -2.58 7.27 -26.80
C ASP A 208 -1.13 6.83 -27.05
N TRP A 209 -0.33 6.92 -26.00
CA TRP A 209 1.00 6.29 -25.94
C TRP A 209 0.99 5.21 -24.85
N LEU A 210 1.19 3.96 -25.25
CA LEU A 210 1.08 2.75 -24.42
C LEU A 210 2.38 1.92 -24.43
#